data_AF-A0A6B2G9V0-F1
#
_entry.id   AF-A0A6B2G9V0-F1
#
_cell.length_a   1.000
_cell.length_b   1.000
_cell.length_c   1.000
_cell.angle_alpha   90.00
_cell.angle_beta   90.00
_cell.angle_gamma   90.00
#
_symmetry.space_group_name_H-M   'P 1'
#
loop_
_entity.id
_entity.type
_entity.pdbx_description
1 polymer ?
#
loop_
_entity_poly.entity_id
_entity_poly.type
_entity_poly.pdbx_seq_one_letter_code
_entity_poly.pdbx_strand_id
1 'polypeptide(L)'
;KAIDYAKKIYKSAATHIENSNLSLLVSITLVKGTLSIYFPPPPTNRVWIGFRGMPVLSINTKSKIGNRRSMKYPIITSLIEKKIKEEFMSTLVIPAMVDIYLPFLSAGLPTKT
;
A
#
# COMPACT_ATOMS: atom_id res chain seq x y z
N LYS A 1 -11.32 -17.05 -29.74
CA LYS A 1 -11.55 -18.36 -29.07
C LYS A 1 -10.90 -18.46 -27.68
N ALA A 2 -9.56 -18.50 -27.54
CA ALA A 2 -8.91 -18.57 -26.21
C ALA A 2 -9.09 -17.29 -25.36
N ILE A 3 -9.02 -16.11 -26.00
CA ILE A 3 -9.20 -14.82 -25.34
C ILE A 3 -10.65 -14.63 -24.86
N ASP A 4 -11.63 -15.08 -25.64
CA ASP A 4 -13.06 -15.01 -25.27
C ASP A 4 -13.39 -15.97 -24.12
N TYR A 5 -12.72 -17.13 -24.09
CA TYR A 5 -12.84 -18.09 -23.00
C TYR A 5 -12.24 -17.53 -21.70
N ALA A 6 -11.06 -16.91 -21.77
CA ALA A 6 -10.45 -16.23 -20.63
C ALA A 6 -11.32 -15.08 -20.10
N LYS A 7 -11.91 -14.26 -21.00
CA LYS A 7 -12.86 -13.21 -20.63
C LYS A 7 -14.12 -13.78 -19.95
N LYS A 8 -14.64 -14.92 -20.42
CA LYS A 8 -15.80 -15.60 -19.81
C LYS A 8 -15.49 -16.09 -18.40
N ILE A 9 -14.32 -16.69 -18.18
CA ILE A 9 -13.87 -17.15 -16.86
C ILE A 9 -13.68 -15.95 -15.92
N TYR A 10 -13.05 -14.87 -16.41
CA TYR A 10 -12.87 -13.65 -15.64
C TYR A 10 -14.20 -13.04 -15.20
N LYS A 11 -15.17 -12.94 -16.13
CA LYS A 11 -16.47 -12.34 -15.85
C LYS A 11 -17.28 -13.19 -14.87
N SER A 12 -17.25 -14.51 -15.02
CA SER A 12 -17.90 -15.45 -14.09
C SER A 12 -17.26 -15.41 -12.69
N ALA A 13 -15.93 -15.35 -12.61
CA ALA A 13 -15.22 -15.18 -11.34
C ALA A 13 -15.56 -13.84 -10.67
N ALA A 14 -15.59 -12.74 -11.43
CA ALA A 14 -15.97 -11.41 -10.94
C ALA A 14 -17.41 -11.39 -10.41
N THR A 15 -18.37 -12.00 -11.12
CA THR A 15 -19.77 -12.07 -10.65
C THR A 15 -19.95 -12.94 -9.39
N HIS A 16 -19.11 -13.96 -9.19
CA HIS A 16 -19.11 -14.74 -7.95
C HIS A 16 -18.45 -14.00 -6.78
N ILE A 17 -17.47 -13.15 -7.08
CA ILE A 17 -16.81 -12.26 -6.13
C ILE A 17 -17.79 -11.18 -5.65
N GLU A 18 -18.57 -10.57 -6.55
CA GLU A 18 -19.55 -9.53 -6.21
C GLU A 18 -20.70 -10.03 -5.31
N ASN A 19 -21.10 -11.30 -5.44
CA ASN A 19 -22.23 -11.86 -4.68
C ASN A 19 -21.82 -12.58 -3.38
N SER A 20 -20.55 -12.54 -2.97
CA SER A 20 -20.09 -13.19 -1.74
C SER A 20 -19.41 -12.20 -0.81
N ASN A 21 -19.70 -12.30 0.50
CA ASN A 21 -18.97 -11.57 1.55
C ASN A 21 -17.52 -12.10 1.60
N LEU A 22 -16.68 -11.55 0.74
CA LEU A 22 -15.26 -11.83 0.66
C LEU A 22 -14.53 -11.09 1.77
N SER A 23 -14.01 -11.83 2.74
CA SER A 23 -13.10 -11.27 3.75
C SER A 23 -11.67 -11.58 3.35
N LEU A 24 -10.93 -10.56 2.93
CA LEU A 24 -9.52 -10.65 2.56
C LEU A 24 -8.69 -10.05 3.68
N LEU A 25 -7.86 -10.88 4.31
CA LEU A 25 -6.86 -10.41 5.25
C LEU A 25 -5.53 -10.29 4.50
N VAL A 26 -5.02 -9.06 4.42
CA VAL A 26 -3.74 -8.76 3.78
C VAL A 26 -2.76 -8.30 4.84
N SER A 27 -1.61 -8.95 4.91
CA SER A 27 -0.54 -8.60 5.85
C SER A 27 0.74 -8.31 5.09
N ILE A 28 1.34 -7.16 5.34
CA ILE A 28 2.66 -6.83 4.83
C ILE A 28 3.67 -7.36 5.84
N THR A 29 4.52 -8.30 5.41
CA THR A 29 5.50 -8.96 6.27
C THR A 29 6.88 -8.30 6.19
N LEU A 30 7.18 -7.63 5.07
CA LEU A 30 8.44 -6.92 4.87
C LEU A 30 8.23 -5.70 3.98
N VAL A 31 8.86 -4.59 4.36
CA VAL A 31 9.09 -3.42 3.52
C VAL A 31 10.57 -3.08 3.61
N LYS A 32 11.30 -3.18 2.50
CA LYS A 32 12.74 -2.89 2.43
C LYS A 32 13.05 -1.97 1.27
N GLY A 33 13.69 -0.85 1.54
CA GLY A 33 14.10 0.10 0.50
C GLY A 33 14.92 1.23 1.08
N THR A 34 15.41 2.10 0.20
CA THR A 34 16.18 3.29 0.59
C THR A 34 15.23 4.45 0.85
N LEU A 35 15.19 4.93 2.09
CA LEU A 35 14.36 6.06 2.51
C LEU A 35 15.14 7.38 2.38
N SER A 36 14.52 8.40 1.80
CA SER A 36 15.01 9.79 1.88
C SER A 36 14.19 10.56 2.87
N ILE A 37 14.89 11.39 3.64
CA ILE A 37 14.30 12.33 4.58
C ILE A 37 14.74 13.71 4.13
N TYR A 38 13.78 14.60 3.89
CA TYR A 38 14.01 15.97 3.49
C TYR A 38 13.51 16.92 4.57
N PHE A 39 14.41 17.77 5.05
CA PHE A 39 14.11 18.83 6.01
C PHE A 39 14.01 20.16 5.23
N PRO A 40 12.81 20.73 5.05
CA PRO A 40 12.66 22.06 4.49
C PRO A 40 13.39 23.11 5.33
N PRO A 41 13.79 24.25 4.73
CA PRO A 41 14.52 25.31 5.44
C PRO A 41 13.77 25.78 6.70
N PRO A 42 14.47 26.23 7.75
CA PRO A 42 13.83 26.82 8.94
C PRO A 42 12.93 28.00 8.53
N PRO A 43 11.77 28.28 9.17
CA PRO A 43 11.24 27.78 10.45
C PRO A 43 10.17 26.68 10.27
N THR A 44 10.51 25.55 9.66
CA THR A 44 9.51 24.53 9.34
C THR A 44 9.48 23.39 10.36
N ASN A 45 8.30 23.08 10.90
CA ASN A 45 8.03 21.93 11.76
C ASN A 45 7.69 20.66 10.97
N ARG A 46 8.18 20.53 9.75
CA ARG A 46 7.74 19.50 8.82
C ARG A 46 8.93 18.75 8.25
N VAL A 47 8.74 17.46 8.02
CA VAL A 47 9.74 16.58 7.42
C VAL A 47 9.06 15.79 6.33
N TRP A 48 9.68 15.76 5.16
CA TRP A 48 9.18 14.96 4.05
C TRP A 48 9.93 13.65 3.98
N ILE A 49 9.18 12.55 3.90
CA ILE A 49 9.75 11.20 3.85
C ILE A 49 9.25 10.49 2.60
N GLY A 50 10.16 9.85 1.86
CA GLY A 50 9.80 9.03 0.71
C GLY A 50 10.91 8.08 0.28
N PHE A 51 10.55 6.96 -0.35
CA PHE A 51 11.48 5.96 -0.86
C PHE A 51 12.13 6.42 -2.18
N ARG A 52 13.44 6.16 -2.33
CA ARG A 52 14.19 6.35 -3.59
C ARG A 52 13.92 5.21 -4.57
N GLY A 53 12.67 5.12 -5.04
CA GLY A 53 12.18 4.05 -5.90
C GLY A 53 11.30 3.04 -5.17
N MET A 54 10.73 2.10 -5.93
CA MET A 54 9.79 1.09 -5.40
C MET A 54 10.48 0.21 -4.34
N PRO A 55 9.98 0.19 -3.07
CA PRO A 55 10.52 -0.70 -2.06
C PRO A 55 10.18 -2.16 -2.36
N VAL A 56 11.00 -3.07 -1.86
CA VAL A 56 10.70 -4.50 -1.83
C VAL A 56 9.58 -4.74 -0.81
N LEU A 57 8.44 -5.25 -1.28
CA LEU A 57 7.28 -5.58 -0.46
C LEU A 57 7.07 -7.10 -0.43
N SER A 58 6.97 -7.67 0.77
CA SER A 58 6.48 -9.05 0.96
C SER A 58 5.07 -9.00 1.52
N ILE A 59 4.11 -9.53 0.76
CA ILE A 59 2.68 -9.45 1.05
C ILE A 59 2.16 -10.88 1.23
N ASN A 60 1.42 -11.10 2.32
CA ASN A 60 0.73 -12.35 2.60
C ASN A 60 -0.79 -12.10 2.57
N THR A 61 -1.50 -12.76 1.66
CA THR A 61 -2.95 -12.65 1.53
C THR A 61 -3.64 -13.93 1.99
N LYS A 62 -4.53 -13.83 2.97
CA LYS A 62 -5.44 -14.90 3.38
C LYS A 62 -6.86 -14.52 2.99
N SER A 63 -7.44 -15.24 2.04
CA SER A 63 -8.83 -15.06 1.61
C SER A 63 -9.78 -16.01 2.35
N LYS A 64 -10.92 -15.49 2.80
CA LYS A 64 -12.07 -16.25 3.31
C LYS A 64 -13.29 -15.95 2.43
N ILE A 65 -13.87 -17.00 1.84
CA ILE A 65 -15.12 -16.92 1.07
C ILE A 65 -16.19 -17.65 1.87
N GLY A 66 -17.16 -16.91 2.41
CA GLY A 66 -18.24 -17.47 3.23
C GLY A 66 -17.74 -18.27 4.45
N ASN A 67 -18.38 -19.41 4.73
CA ASN A 67 -18.01 -20.29 5.86
C ASN A 67 -16.87 -21.27 5.54
N ARG A 68 -16.33 -21.29 4.32
CA ARG A 68 -15.24 -22.20 3.94
C ARG A 68 -13.90 -21.49 4.04
N ARG A 69 -12.98 -22.06 4.85
CA ARG A 69 -11.59 -21.60 4.94
C ARG A 69 -10.88 -21.86 3.61
N SER A 70 -10.46 -20.75 3.00
CA SER A 70 -9.27 -20.51 2.17
C SER A 70 -8.85 -21.60 1.17
N MET A 71 -9.25 -21.43 -0.09
CA MET A 71 -8.35 -21.73 -1.21
C MET A 71 -7.57 -20.45 -1.55
N LYS A 72 -6.26 -20.56 -1.83
CA LYS A 72 -5.48 -19.46 -2.37
C LYS A 72 -6.04 -19.15 -3.76
N TYR A 73 -6.50 -17.93 -4.00
CA TYR A 73 -6.95 -17.48 -5.33
C TYR A 73 -5.84 -16.64 -5.96
N PRO A 74 -5.00 -17.20 -6.84
CA PRO A 74 -3.82 -16.51 -7.37
C PRO A 74 -4.16 -15.20 -8.09
N ILE A 75 -5.32 -15.16 -8.77
CA ILE A 75 -5.81 -13.97 -9.48
C ILE A 75 -6.07 -12.84 -8.48
N ILE A 76 -6.80 -13.11 -7.39
CA ILE A 76 -7.13 -12.09 -6.38
C ILE A 76 -5.87 -11.61 -5.66
N THR A 77 -4.97 -12.51 -5.29
CA THR A 77 -3.68 -12.15 -4.67
C THR A 77 -2.88 -11.22 -5.57
N SER A 78 -2.77 -11.53 -6.87
CA SER A 78 -2.03 -10.69 -7.83
C SER A 78 -2.64 -9.28 -8.00
N LEU A 79 -3.97 -9.18 -7.99
CA LEU A 79 -4.67 -7.88 -8.07
C LEU A 79 -4.43 -7.03 -6.83
N ILE A 80 -4.49 -7.63 -5.64
CA ILE A 80 -4.22 -6.95 -4.37
C ILE A 80 -2.76 -6.49 -4.31
N GLU A 81 -1.81 -7.37 -4.65
CA GLU A 81 -0.39 -7.02 -4.69
C GLU A 81 -0.12 -5.87 -5.64
N LYS A 82 -0.74 -5.90 -6.83
CA LYS A 82 -0.63 -4.82 -7.81
C LYS A 82 -1.19 -3.51 -7.24
N LYS A 83 -2.39 -3.54 -6.64
CA LYS A 83 -3.01 -2.34 -6.08
C LYS A 83 -2.18 -1.75 -4.93
N ILE A 84 -1.66 -2.59 -4.04
CA ILE A 84 -0.78 -2.13 -2.95
C ILE A 84 0.50 -1.50 -3.50
N LYS A 85 1.13 -2.11 -4.52
CA LYS A 85 2.31 -1.54 -5.16
C LYS A 85 2.02 -0.19 -5.80
N GLU A 86 0.90 -0.06 -6.51
CA GLU A 86 0.46 1.20 -7.10
C GLU A 86 0.25 2.29 -6.05
N GLU A 87 -0.39 1.98 -4.92
CA GLU A 87 -0.59 2.93 -3.82
C GLU A 87 0.74 3.32 -3.15
N PHE A 88 1.66 2.37 -2.94
CA PHE A 88 2.99 2.70 -2.43
C PHE A 88 3.74 3.64 -3.37
N MET A 89 3.65 3.38 -4.68
CA MET A 89 4.32 4.20 -5.69
C MET A 89 3.72 5.61 -5.76
N SER A 90 2.41 5.75 -5.65
CA SER A 90 1.73 7.05 -5.76
C SER A 90 1.85 7.90 -4.50
N THR A 91 2.09 7.31 -3.32
CA THR A 91 2.06 8.05 -2.04
C THR A 91 3.39 8.09 -1.30
N LEU A 92 4.25 7.07 -1.44
CA LEU A 92 5.47 6.91 -0.63
C LEU A 92 6.76 6.89 -1.45
N VAL A 93 6.70 6.94 -2.78
CA VAL A 93 7.87 6.90 -3.66
C VAL A 93 8.08 8.25 -4.35
N ILE A 94 9.30 8.77 -4.26
CA ILE A 94 9.69 10.07 -4.82
C ILE A 94 9.34 10.13 -6.32
N PRO A 95 8.66 11.19 -6.80
CA PRO A 95 8.46 12.49 -6.15
C PRO A 95 7.32 12.56 -5.10
N ALA A 96 6.49 11.53 -4.97
CA ALA A 96 5.50 11.47 -3.90
C ALA A 96 6.19 11.23 -2.55
N MET A 97 6.08 12.19 -1.65
CA MET A 97 6.61 12.13 -0.29
C MET A 97 5.51 12.42 0.71
N VAL A 98 5.62 11.83 1.90
CA VAL A 98 4.73 12.10 3.03
C VAL A 98 5.23 13.32 3.78
N ASP A 99 4.36 14.30 3.98
CA ASP A 99 4.60 15.44 4.86
C ASP A 99 4.23 15.08 6.30
N ILE A 100 5.24 15.04 7.18
CA ILE A 100 5.08 14.70 8.60
C ILE A 100 5.31 15.95 9.43
N TYR A 101 4.31 16.31 10.23
CA TYR A 101 4.42 17.37 11.22
C TYR A 101 5.15 16.87 12.49
N LEU A 102 6.24 17.55 12.85
CA LEU A 102 7.04 17.30 14.04
C LEU A 102 6.91 18.48 15.02
N PRO A 103 6.05 18.37 16.05
CA PRO A 103 5.76 19.46 16.98
C PRO A 103 6.96 19.94 17.81
N PHE A 104 8.02 19.13 17.92
CA PHE A 104 9.22 19.47 18.67
C PHE A 104 10.25 20.30 17.86
N LEU A 105 10.07 20.45 16.55
CA LEU A 105 10.94 21.28 15.72
C LEU A 105 10.60 22.78 15.80
N SER A 106 9.45 23.17 16.39
CA SER A 106 9.20 24.58 16.69
C SER A 106 10.08 24.99 17.85
N ALA A 107 11.23 25.56 17.53
CA ALA A 107 11.99 26.36 18.47
C ALA A 107 11.25 27.68 18.74
N GLY A 108 10.20 27.60 19.55
CA GLY A 108 9.84 28.65 20.49
C GLY A 108 10.34 28.20 21.86
N LEU A 109 11.65 28.17 22.07
CA LEU A 109 12.18 28.07 23.43
C LEU A 109 11.64 29.30 24.18
N PRO A 110 10.97 29.15 25.34
CA PRO A 110 10.73 30.31 26.19
C PRO A 110 12.10 30.83 26.61
N THR A 111 12.52 31.95 26.05
CA THR A 111 13.61 32.74 26.61
C THR A 111 13.16 33.13 28.01
N LYS A 112 13.70 32.46 29.03
CA LYS A 112 13.62 32.94 30.42
C LYS A 112 14.32 34.31 30.45
N THR A 113 13.53 35.38 30.41
CA THR A 113 13.87 36.68 31.00
C THR A 113 13.48 36.68 32.46
#